data_AF-A0A520S088-F1
#
_entry.id   AF-A0A520S088-F1
#
_cell.length_a   1.000
_cell.length_b   1.000
_cell.length_c   1.000
_cell.angle_alpha   90.00
_cell.angle_beta   90.00
_cell.angle_gamma   90.00
#
_symmetry.space_group_name_H-M   'P 1'
#
loop_
_entity.id
_entity.type
_entity.pdbx_description
1 polymer ?
#
loop_
_entity_poly.entity_id
_entity_poly.type
_entity_poly.pdbx_seq_one_letter_code
_entity_poly.pdbx_strand_id
1 'polypeptide(L)'
;MLATFIRHFNSIWLSAVAIFLLLLLFYPDLVTRDSIVGLLEGLGTGALIVYVLMCLTRSLLMIPCTPFILAGAITFPDMQIFIMVISYIGIVVGAFLVYSFPSFGNYDQLLEHKYPDKIAMLREKMHGKYSFWIIAGWSFFPLVPTDVICYVAGMVKLSYKRMVIPLLIGEIPLVTTYVFLGSEIGEWFRI
;
A
#
# COMPACT_ATOMS: atom_id res chain seq x y z
N MET A 1 13.68 26.34 -10.37
CA MET A 1 13.95 25.25 -9.41
C MET A 1 12.72 24.38 -9.13
N LEU A 2 11.59 24.94 -8.65
CA LEU A 2 10.40 24.14 -8.29
C LEU A 2 9.77 23.38 -9.48
N ALA A 3 9.65 24.02 -10.65
CA ALA A 3 9.07 23.39 -11.85
C ALA A 3 9.91 22.21 -12.38
N THR A 4 11.23 22.31 -12.31
CA THR A 4 12.16 21.23 -12.69
C THR A 4 12.07 20.06 -11.72
N PHE A 5 11.96 20.35 -10.41
CA PHE A 5 11.81 19.32 -9.38
C PHE A 5 10.51 18.53 -9.55
N ILE A 6 9.39 19.20 -9.79
CA ILE A 6 8.09 18.56 -10.01
C ILE A 6 8.12 17.65 -11.25
N ARG A 7 8.84 18.04 -12.32
CA ARG A 7 8.99 17.23 -13.54
C ARG A 7 9.74 15.91 -13.29
N HIS A 8 10.70 15.89 -12.37
CA HIS A 8 11.50 14.68 -12.06
C HIS A 8 11.00 13.92 -10.83
N PHE A 9 10.01 14.45 -10.11
CA PHE A 9 9.47 13.86 -8.88
C PHE A 9 9.19 12.36 -9.00
N ASN A 10 8.42 11.95 -10.02
CA ASN A 10 8.06 10.54 -10.23
C ASN A 10 9.28 9.66 -10.48
N SER A 11 10.27 10.14 -11.24
CA SER A 11 11.47 9.34 -11.53
C SER A 11 12.34 9.18 -10.28
N ILE A 12 12.48 10.24 -9.48
CA ILE A 12 13.18 10.19 -8.19
C ILE A 12 12.46 9.25 -7.23
N TRP A 13 11.14 9.40 -7.10
CA TRP A 13 10.31 8.56 -6.25
C TRP A 13 10.35 7.09 -6.65
N LEU A 14 10.16 6.76 -7.93
CA LEU A 14 10.27 5.38 -8.44
C LEU A 14 11.67 4.81 -8.23
N SER A 15 12.71 5.62 -8.35
CA SER A 15 14.09 5.20 -8.05
C SER A 15 14.27 4.90 -6.56
N ALA A 16 13.71 5.73 -5.68
CA ALA A 16 13.74 5.49 -4.23
C ALA A 16 12.98 4.21 -3.86
N VAL A 17 11.80 3.98 -4.46
CA VAL A 17 11.04 2.74 -4.30
C VAL A 17 11.85 1.54 -4.79
N ALA A 18 12.46 1.62 -5.98
CA ALA A 18 13.26 0.52 -6.52
C ALA A 18 14.47 0.20 -5.65
N ILE A 19 15.20 1.21 -5.16
CA ILE A 19 16.30 1.04 -4.21
C ILE A 19 15.81 0.39 -2.92
N PHE A 20 14.68 0.85 -2.39
CA PHE A 20 14.11 0.29 -1.16
C PHE A 20 13.67 -1.17 -1.32
N LEU A 21 13.00 -1.51 -2.42
CA LEU A 21 12.61 -2.89 -2.72
C LEU A 21 13.82 -3.80 -2.94
N LEU A 22 14.90 -3.30 -3.57
CA LEU A 22 16.17 -4.01 -3.66
C LEU A 22 16.79 -4.24 -2.28
N LEU A 23 16.77 -3.23 -1.41
CA LEU A 23 17.24 -3.37 -0.02
C LEU A 23 16.42 -4.44 0.71
N LEU A 24 15.09 -4.48 0.55
CA LEU A 24 14.25 -5.54 1.11
C LEU A 24 14.55 -6.93 0.55
N LEU A 25 15.03 -7.03 -0.69
CA LEU A 25 15.43 -8.31 -1.27
C LEU A 25 16.71 -8.85 -0.59
N PHE A 26 17.66 -7.97 -0.26
CA PHE A 26 18.90 -8.35 0.43
C PHE A 26 18.75 -8.41 1.96
N TYR A 27 17.85 -7.62 2.52
CA TYR A 27 17.60 -7.48 3.96
C TYR A 27 16.08 -7.52 4.23
N PRO A 28 15.44 -8.68 4.03
CA PRO A 28 13.99 -8.82 4.21
C PRO A 28 13.56 -8.45 5.63
N ASP A 29 14.44 -8.67 6.61
CA ASP A 29 14.24 -8.37 8.02
C ASP A 29 13.94 -6.90 8.32
N LEU A 30 14.20 -5.96 7.40
CA LEU A 30 13.90 -4.54 7.62
C LEU A 30 12.40 -4.27 7.78
N VAL A 31 11.54 -5.03 7.11
CA VAL A 31 10.08 -4.84 7.12
C VAL A 31 9.36 -6.18 7.27
N THR A 32 9.81 -6.98 8.22
CA THR A 32 9.08 -8.15 8.69
C THR A 32 8.11 -7.77 9.79
N ARG A 33 7.12 -8.64 10.01
CA ARG A 33 6.24 -8.61 11.18
C ARG A 33 7.05 -8.45 12.47
N ASP A 34 8.07 -9.28 12.66
CA ASP A 34 8.84 -9.35 13.92
C ASP A 34 9.65 -8.09 14.18
N SER A 35 10.27 -7.52 13.15
CA SER A 35 11.00 -6.25 13.28
C SER A 35 10.08 -5.08 13.60
N ILE A 36 8.87 -5.05 13.05
CA ILE A 36 7.86 -4.03 13.39
C ILE A 36 7.37 -4.23 14.82
N VAL A 37 7.08 -5.47 15.24
CA VAL A 37 6.68 -5.77 16.64
C VAL A 37 7.77 -5.30 17.59
N GLY A 38 9.03 -5.68 17.39
CA GLY A 38 10.14 -5.26 18.25
C GLY A 38 10.33 -3.74 18.30
N LEU A 39 10.12 -3.04 17.17
CA LEU A 39 10.11 -1.58 17.15
C LEU A 39 8.98 -1.01 18.01
N LEU A 40 7.76 -1.53 17.88
CA LEU A 40 6.60 -1.04 18.61
C LEU A 40 6.72 -1.33 20.11
N GLU A 41 7.18 -2.52 20.51
CA GLU A 41 7.42 -2.88 21.91
C GLU A 41 8.46 -1.96 22.57
N GLY A 42 9.51 -1.59 21.82
CA GLY A 42 10.54 -0.65 22.30
C GLY A 42 10.05 0.79 22.51
N LEU A 43 8.88 1.16 21.98
CA LEU A 43 8.33 2.53 22.04
C LEU A 43 7.35 2.76 23.19
N GLY A 44 6.93 1.70 23.90
CA GLY A 44 6.00 1.80 25.02
C GLY A 44 4.71 2.55 24.67
N THR A 45 4.38 3.61 25.40
CA THR A 45 3.14 4.39 25.18
C THR A 45 3.10 5.11 23.82
N GLY A 46 4.23 5.32 23.17
CA GLY A 46 4.31 5.92 21.83
C GLY A 46 3.99 4.95 20.68
N ALA A 47 3.94 3.65 20.96
CA ALA A 47 3.81 2.61 19.94
C ALA A 47 2.57 2.78 19.05
N LEU A 48 1.42 3.11 19.64
CA LEU A 48 0.16 3.25 18.89
C LEU A 48 0.22 4.39 17.86
N ILE A 49 0.84 5.51 18.22
CA ILE A 49 1.00 6.67 17.32
C ILE A 49 1.93 6.31 16.16
N VAL A 50 3.06 5.68 16.46
CA VAL A 50 4.01 5.24 15.43
C VAL A 50 3.37 4.22 14.51
N TYR A 51 2.62 3.26 15.05
CA TYR A 51 1.88 2.27 14.27
C TYR A 51 0.89 2.94 13.30
N VAL A 52 0.08 3.89 13.78
CA VAL A 52 -0.84 4.66 12.93
C VAL A 52 -0.10 5.36 11.79
N LEU A 53 1.02 6.03 12.08
CA LEU A 53 1.82 6.71 11.07
C LEU A 53 2.39 5.73 10.04
N MET A 54 2.87 4.56 10.47
CA MET A 54 3.35 3.51 9.57
C MET A 54 2.24 3.04 8.62
N CYS A 55 1.04 2.78 9.13
CA CYS A 55 -0.12 2.38 8.30
C CYS A 55 -0.48 3.44 7.25
N LEU A 56 -0.39 4.73 7.59
CA LEU A 56 -0.74 5.83 6.69
C LEU A 56 0.34 6.12 5.64
N THR A 57 1.61 5.81 5.93
CA THR A 57 2.76 6.21 5.11
C THR A 57 3.40 5.07 4.34
N ARG A 58 3.14 3.79 4.69
CA ARG A 58 3.75 2.61 4.04
C ARG A 58 3.64 2.60 2.50
N SER A 59 2.52 3.08 1.95
CA SER A 59 2.27 3.05 0.51
C SER A 59 3.19 4.00 -0.27
N LEU A 60 3.81 4.98 0.40
CA LEU A 60 4.82 5.85 -0.20
C LEU A 60 6.02 5.05 -0.73
N LEU A 61 6.31 3.89 -0.14
CA LEU A 61 7.38 2.99 -0.60
C LEU A 61 6.83 1.71 -1.25
N MET A 62 5.53 1.69 -1.58
CA MET A 62 4.82 0.55 -2.16
C MET A 62 4.97 -0.74 -1.34
N ILE A 63 5.06 -0.59 -0.02
CA ILE A 63 5.22 -1.71 0.91
C ILE A 63 3.86 -2.35 1.15
N PRO A 64 3.72 -3.69 1.00
CA PRO A 64 2.49 -4.40 1.33
C PRO A 64 1.95 -4.08 2.72
N CYS A 65 0.63 -4.11 2.89
CA CYS A 65 -0.03 -3.86 4.18
C CYS A 65 0.22 -4.97 5.21
N THR A 66 0.38 -6.21 4.75
CA THR A 66 0.46 -7.44 5.55
C THR A 66 1.38 -7.37 6.78
N PRO A 67 2.67 -6.99 6.67
CA PRO A 67 3.56 -6.97 7.83
C PRO A 67 3.09 -5.97 8.90
N PHE A 68 2.48 -4.85 8.50
CA PHE A 68 1.95 -3.85 9.43
C PHE A 68 0.68 -4.36 10.12
N ILE A 69 -0.26 -4.96 9.37
CA ILE A 69 -1.51 -5.50 9.95
C ILE A 69 -1.19 -6.56 11.00
N LEU A 70 -0.29 -7.50 10.67
CA LEU A 70 0.13 -8.55 11.60
C LEU A 70 0.85 -7.98 12.82
N ALA A 71 1.77 -7.05 12.63
CA ALA A 71 2.51 -6.47 13.74
C ALA A 71 1.60 -5.66 14.68
N GLY A 72 0.67 -4.88 14.13
CA GLY A 72 -0.33 -4.16 14.93
C GLY A 72 -1.23 -5.10 15.71
N ALA A 73 -1.70 -6.17 15.07
CA ALA A 73 -2.56 -7.17 15.70
C ALA A 73 -1.87 -7.97 16.81
N ILE A 74 -0.57 -8.27 16.67
CA ILE A 74 0.25 -8.93 17.69
C ILE A 74 0.58 -7.98 18.85
N THR A 75 0.92 -6.73 18.54
CA THR A 75 1.32 -5.74 19.56
C THR A 75 0.10 -5.28 20.38
N PHE A 76 -1.06 -5.15 19.74
CA PHE A 76 -2.30 -4.65 20.35
C PHE A 76 -3.47 -5.65 20.18
N PRO A 77 -3.37 -6.87 20.75
CA PRO A 77 -4.33 -7.93 20.53
C PRO A 77 -5.73 -7.62 21.07
N ASP A 78 -5.85 -6.82 22.14
CA ASP A 78 -7.14 -6.34 22.67
C ASP A 78 -7.82 -5.27 21.79
N MET A 79 -7.11 -4.75 20.77
CA MET A 79 -7.55 -3.62 19.94
C MET A 79 -7.90 -4.05 18.51
N GLN A 80 -8.31 -5.29 18.28
CA GLN A 80 -8.59 -5.88 16.96
C GLN A 80 -9.41 -4.96 16.04
N ILE A 81 -10.51 -4.39 16.55
CA ILE A 81 -11.39 -3.50 15.79
C ILE A 81 -10.65 -2.22 15.38
N PHE A 82 -9.86 -1.64 16.29
CA PHE A 82 -9.06 -0.46 15.99
C PHE A 82 -8.00 -0.77 14.93
N ILE A 83 -7.30 -1.89 15.06
CA ILE A 83 -6.29 -2.35 14.08
C ILE A 83 -6.93 -2.56 12.70
N MET A 84 -8.11 -3.15 12.64
CA MET A 84 -8.85 -3.32 11.39
C MET A 84 -9.25 -1.97 10.77
N VAL A 85 -9.81 -1.05 11.55
CA VAL A 85 -10.22 0.27 11.07
C VAL A 85 -9.04 1.08 10.57
N ILE A 86 -7.94 1.14 11.33
CA ILE A 86 -6.75 1.90 10.90
C ILE A 86 -6.07 1.27 9.68
N SER A 87 -6.14 -0.06 9.53
CA SER A 87 -5.65 -0.74 8.33
C SER A 87 -6.41 -0.31 7.09
N TYR A 88 -7.74 -0.25 7.15
CA TYR A 88 -8.55 0.26 6.04
C TYR A 88 -8.30 1.75 5.76
N ILE A 89 -8.18 2.58 6.80
CA ILE A 89 -7.83 4.00 6.63
C ILE A 89 -6.46 4.12 5.94
N GLY A 90 -5.47 3.33 6.37
CA GLY A 90 -4.14 3.27 5.76
C GLY A 90 -4.19 2.84 4.30
N ILE A 91 -5.01 1.84 3.95
CA ILE A 91 -5.23 1.41 2.56
C ILE A 91 -5.84 2.55 1.72
N VAL A 92 -6.87 3.24 2.22
CA VAL A 92 -7.51 4.35 1.49
C VAL A 92 -6.56 5.53 1.32
N VAL A 93 -5.90 5.97 2.39
CA VAL A 93 -4.95 7.08 2.35
C VAL A 93 -3.76 6.72 1.47
N GLY A 94 -3.20 5.53 1.63
CA GLY A 94 -2.10 5.02 0.83
C GLY A 94 -2.44 4.92 -0.66
N ALA A 95 -3.61 4.38 -0.98
CA ALA A 95 -4.13 4.32 -2.34
C ALA A 95 -4.25 5.72 -2.95
N PHE A 96 -4.79 6.69 -2.20
CA PHE A 96 -4.90 8.07 -2.67
C PHE A 96 -3.54 8.73 -2.94
N LEU A 97 -2.57 8.54 -2.05
CA LEU A 97 -1.21 9.06 -2.21
C LEU A 97 -0.61 8.52 -3.51
N VAL A 98 -0.53 7.20 -3.65
CA VAL A 98 0.13 6.54 -4.79
C VAL A 98 -0.62 6.79 -6.10
N TYR A 99 -1.95 6.80 -6.08
CA TYR A 99 -2.80 7.15 -7.22
C TYR A 99 -2.55 8.57 -7.74
N SER A 100 -2.21 9.50 -6.86
CA SER A 100 -1.99 10.90 -7.23
C SER A 100 -0.63 11.13 -7.88
N PHE A 101 0.35 10.25 -7.62
CA PHE A 101 1.74 10.47 -7.98
C PHE A 101 2.00 10.61 -9.49
N PRO A 102 1.45 9.76 -10.38
CA PRO A 102 1.63 9.90 -11.83
C PRO A 102 1.25 11.29 -12.39
N SER A 103 0.34 12.00 -11.72
CA SER A 103 -0.12 13.33 -12.16
C SER A 103 0.88 14.44 -11.81
N PHE A 104 1.85 14.21 -10.92
CA PHE A 104 2.88 15.20 -10.61
C PHE A 104 3.87 15.34 -11.78
N GLY A 105 4.06 16.57 -12.25
CA GLY A 105 5.00 16.89 -13.32
C GLY A 105 4.60 16.37 -14.69
N ASN A 106 3.31 16.06 -14.90
CA ASN A 106 2.78 15.49 -16.14
C ASN A 106 3.50 14.19 -16.54
N TYR A 107 3.88 13.38 -15.55
CA TYR A 107 4.62 12.13 -15.79
C TYR A 107 3.76 11.08 -16.51
N ASP A 108 2.48 11.03 -16.20
CA ASP A 108 1.44 10.34 -16.98
C ASP A 108 1.48 10.69 -18.47
N GLN A 109 1.51 11.97 -18.83
CA GLN A 109 1.58 12.42 -20.23
C GLN A 109 2.93 12.07 -20.87
N LEU A 110 4.02 12.17 -20.11
CA LEU A 110 5.36 11.77 -20.57
C LEU A 110 5.41 10.28 -20.91
N LEU A 111 4.82 9.42 -20.06
CA LEU A 111 4.73 7.99 -20.31
C LEU A 111 3.79 7.66 -21.47
N GLU A 112 2.67 8.38 -21.59
CA GLU A 112 1.72 8.23 -22.71
C GLU A 112 2.39 8.58 -24.05
N HIS A 113 3.23 9.60 -24.10
CA HIS A 113 4.00 9.93 -25.29
C HIS A 113 5.12 8.92 -25.59
N LYS A 114 5.80 8.41 -24.55
CA LYS A 114 6.93 7.48 -24.71
C LYS A 114 6.50 6.04 -25.00
N TYR A 115 5.36 5.61 -24.49
CA TYR A 115 4.85 4.24 -24.59
C TYR A 115 3.34 4.20 -24.92
N PRO A 116 2.91 4.79 -26.04
CA PRO A 116 1.48 4.98 -26.35
C PRO A 116 0.70 3.67 -26.36
N ASP A 117 1.21 2.62 -27.01
CA ASP A 117 0.51 1.34 -27.15
C ASP A 117 0.30 0.64 -25.79
N LYS A 118 1.31 0.73 -24.90
CA LYS A 118 1.24 0.12 -23.56
C LYS A 118 0.23 0.84 -22.67
N ILE A 119 0.23 2.18 -22.70
CA ILE A 119 -0.72 2.99 -21.94
C ILE A 119 -2.14 2.81 -22.47
N ALA A 120 -2.33 2.73 -23.79
CA ALA A 120 -3.62 2.45 -24.40
C ALA A 120 -4.17 1.08 -23.97
N MET A 121 -3.34 0.03 -23.98
CA MET A 121 -3.73 -1.31 -23.52
C MET A 121 -4.10 -1.33 -22.03
N LEU A 122 -3.32 -0.66 -21.18
CA LEU A 122 -3.65 -0.51 -19.76
C LEU A 122 -4.98 0.24 -19.58
N ARG A 123 -5.18 1.33 -20.32
CA ARG A 123 -6.41 2.12 -20.27
C ARG A 123 -7.63 1.28 -20.68
N GLU A 124 -7.53 0.52 -21.77
CA GLU A 124 -8.59 -0.37 -22.24
C GLU A 124 -8.98 -1.40 -21.16
N LYS A 125 -7.99 -2.08 -20.56
CA LYS A 125 -8.23 -3.06 -19.50
C LYS A 125 -8.84 -2.43 -18.24
N MET A 126 -8.32 -1.28 -17.82
CA MET A 126 -8.70 -0.61 -16.57
C MET A 126 -10.01 0.17 -16.69
N HIS A 127 -10.46 0.54 -17.89
CA HIS A 127 -11.78 1.16 -18.11
C HIS A 127 -12.83 0.18 -18.63
N GLY A 128 -12.42 -1.02 -19.03
CA GLY A 128 -13.30 -2.07 -19.50
C GLY A 128 -14.23 -2.64 -18.43
N LYS A 129 -15.15 -3.51 -18.86
CA LYS A 129 -16.17 -4.14 -18.00
C LYS A 129 -15.61 -4.99 -16.86
N TYR A 130 -14.35 -5.42 -16.95
CA TYR A 130 -13.68 -6.24 -15.94
C TYR A 130 -12.83 -5.43 -14.94
N SER A 131 -12.78 -4.10 -15.06
CA SER A 131 -11.99 -3.22 -14.19
C SER A 131 -12.17 -3.51 -12.70
N PHE A 132 -13.43 -3.67 -12.26
CA PHE A 132 -13.77 -4.01 -10.89
C PHE A 132 -13.11 -5.32 -10.43
N TRP A 133 -13.27 -6.39 -11.21
CA TRP A 133 -12.76 -7.73 -10.88
C TRP A 133 -11.24 -7.80 -10.94
N ILE A 134 -10.61 -7.07 -11.86
CA ILE A 134 -9.16 -6.98 -11.93
C ILE A 134 -8.63 -6.35 -10.65
N ILE A 135 -9.21 -5.23 -10.20
CA ILE A 135 -8.73 -4.53 -9.01
C ILE A 135 -9.02 -5.33 -7.74
N ALA A 136 -10.23 -5.87 -7.59
CA ALA A 136 -10.58 -6.68 -6.42
C ALA A 136 -9.74 -7.97 -6.35
N GLY A 137 -9.55 -8.67 -7.46
CA GLY A 137 -8.74 -9.89 -7.52
C GLY A 137 -7.25 -9.63 -7.25
N TRP A 138 -6.72 -8.51 -7.75
CA TRP A 138 -5.35 -8.09 -7.46
C TRP A 138 -5.15 -7.77 -5.98
N SER A 139 -6.12 -7.08 -5.37
CA SER A 139 -6.05 -6.66 -3.97
C SER A 139 -6.30 -7.81 -2.99
N PHE A 140 -6.97 -8.87 -3.43
CA PHE A 140 -7.13 -10.10 -2.65
C PHE A 140 -5.84 -10.94 -2.59
N PHE A 141 -4.89 -10.72 -3.50
CA PHE A 141 -3.72 -11.57 -3.60
C PHE A 141 -2.57 -11.06 -2.70
N PRO A 142 -2.18 -11.78 -1.64
CA PRO A 142 -1.32 -11.24 -0.57
C PRO A 142 0.12 -10.97 -1.00
N LEU A 143 0.58 -11.57 -2.09
CA LEU A 143 1.96 -11.45 -2.57
C LEU A 143 2.15 -10.28 -3.55
N VAL A 144 1.06 -9.70 -4.05
CA VAL A 144 1.16 -8.65 -5.05
C VAL A 144 0.96 -7.30 -4.37
N PRO A 145 1.85 -6.31 -4.59
CA PRO A 145 1.71 -5.01 -3.99
C PRO A 145 0.46 -4.30 -4.52
N THR A 146 -0.52 -4.13 -3.66
CA THR A 146 -1.76 -3.42 -3.98
C THR A 146 -1.49 -1.98 -4.42
N ASP A 147 -0.45 -1.34 -3.89
CA ASP A 147 -0.07 0.02 -4.26
C ASP A 147 0.30 0.15 -5.76
N VAL A 148 0.74 -0.94 -6.43
CA VAL A 148 1.03 -0.93 -7.87
C VAL A 148 -0.24 -0.71 -8.69
N ILE A 149 -1.35 -1.35 -8.33
CA ILE A 149 -2.60 -1.17 -9.09
C ILE A 149 -3.18 0.23 -8.87
N CYS A 150 -2.97 0.84 -7.70
CA CYS A 150 -3.31 2.23 -7.42
C CYS A 150 -2.50 3.19 -8.30
N TYR A 151 -1.20 2.96 -8.46
CA TYR A 151 -0.34 3.76 -9.34
C TYR A 151 -0.79 3.66 -10.81
N VAL A 152 -1.06 2.44 -11.28
CA VAL A 152 -1.55 2.20 -12.66
C VAL A 152 -2.91 2.86 -12.88
N ALA A 153 -3.82 2.78 -11.92
CA ALA A 153 -5.11 3.46 -11.97
C ALA A 153 -4.96 4.99 -12.10
N GLY A 154 -4.00 5.58 -11.37
CA GLY A 154 -3.65 7.00 -11.47
C GLY A 154 -3.10 7.38 -12.85
N MET A 155 -2.22 6.54 -13.39
CA MET A 155 -1.60 6.71 -14.71
C MET A 155 -2.65 6.73 -15.84
N VAL A 156 -3.65 5.84 -15.79
CA VAL A 156 -4.72 5.76 -16.81
C VAL A 156 -5.94 6.65 -16.49
N LYS A 157 -5.84 7.52 -15.48
CA LYS A 157 -6.90 8.43 -15.02
C LYS A 157 -8.22 7.72 -14.73
N LEU A 158 -8.17 6.52 -14.14
CA LEU A 158 -9.36 5.85 -13.64
C LEU A 158 -9.92 6.66 -12.45
N SER A 159 -11.22 6.92 -12.39
CA SER A 159 -11.76 7.70 -11.26
C SER A 159 -11.46 7.03 -9.92
N TYR A 160 -11.04 7.80 -8.92
CA TYR A 160 -10.62 7.28 -7.62
C TYR A 160 -11.66 6.33 -6.99
N LYS A 161 -12.96 6.67 -7.10
CA LYS A 161 -14.06 5.82 -6.63
C LYS A 161 -14.09 4.44 -7.32
N ARG A 162 -13.84 4.38 -8.63
CA ARG A 162 -13.81 3.12 -9.40
C ARG A 162 -12.60 2.26 -9.05
N MET A 163 -11.57 2.82 -8.43
CA MET A 163 -10.41 2.10 -7.93
C MET A 163 -10.56 1.70 -6.46
N VAL A 164 -10.90 2.63 -5.57
CA VAL A 164 -10.90 2.40 -4.11
C VAL A 164 -12.00 1.42 -3.66
N ILE A 165 -13.14 1.37 -4.35
CA ILE A 165 -14.25 0.46 -4.01
C ILE A 165 -13.85 -1.01 -4.22
N PRO A 166 -13.44 -1.46 -5.43
CA PRO A 166 -13.01 -2.84 -5.61
C PRO A 166 -11.75 -3.17 -4.81
N LEU A 167 -10.85 -2.21 -4.62
CA LEU A 167 -9.69 -2.34 -3.74
C LEU A 167 -10.10 -2.76 -2.32
N LEU A 168 -10.99 -1.99 -1.68
CA LEU A 168 -11.46 -2.28 -0.34
C LEU A 168 -12.18 -3.64 -0.27
N ILE A 169 -13.01 -3.96 -1.27
CA ILE A 169 -13.71 -5.25 -1.32
C ILE A 169 -12.72 -6.42 -1.42
N GLY A 170 -11.67 -6.28 -2.24
CA GLY A 170 -10.64 -7.31 -2.39
C GLY A 170 -9.78 -7.49 -1.14
N GLU A 171 -9.54 -6.42 -0.39
CA GLU A 171 -8.74 -6.45 0.85
C GLU A 171 -9.49 -7.03 2.05
N ILE A 172 -10.83 -7.07 2.04
CA ILE A 172 -11.64 -7.55 3.19
C ILE A 172 -11.16 -8.91 3.71
N PRO A 173 -11.04 -9.96 2.89
CA PRO A 173 -10.61 -11.27 3.38
C PRO A 173 -9.21 -11.26 3.99
N LEU A 174 -8.27 -10.50 3.39
CA LEU A 174 -6.89 -10.42 3.86
C LEU A 174 -6.81 -9.68 5.19
N VAL A 175 -7.36 -8.46 5.25
CA VAL A 175 -7.32 -7.62 6.45
C VAL A 175 -7.98 -8.33 7.61
N THR A 176 -9.17 -8.90 7.40
CA THR A 176 -9.87 -9.66 8.45
C THR A 176 -9.04 -10.84 8.93
N THR A 177 -8.53 -11.67 8.01
CA THR A 177 -7.74 -12.86 8.38
C THR A 177 -6.48 -12.47 9.16
N TYR A 178 -5.74 -11.46 8.70
CA TYR A 178 -4.49 -11.06 9.36
C TYR A 178 -4.70 -10.39 10.71
N VAL A 179 -5.78 -9.63 10.89
CA VAL A 179 -6.10 -9.06 12.21
C VAL A 179 -6.41 -10.17 13.21
N PHE A 180 -7.32 -11.09 12.87
CA PHE A 180 -7.67 -12.18 13.80
C PHE A 180 -6.48 -13.10 14.07
N LEU A 181 -5.76 -13.52 13.03
CA LEU A 181 -4.58 -14.37 13.18
C LEU A 181 -3.48 -13.70 14.00
N GLY A 182 -3.21 -12.41 13.77
CA GLY A 182 -2.20 -11.67 14.53
C GLY A 182 -2.59 -11.50 16.00
N SER A 183 -3.87 -11.26 16.30
CA SER A 183 -4.32 -11.09 17.67
C SER A 183 -4.34 -12.39 18.47
N GLU A 184 -4.71 -13.51 17.88
CA GLU A 184 -4.58 -14.83 18.52
C GLU A 184 -3.12 -15.16 18.85
N ILE A 185 -2.19 -14.84 17.93
CA ILE A 185 -0.76 -14.99 18.16
C ILE A 185 -0.29 -14.07 19.30
N GLY A 186 -0.75 -12.82 19.33
CA GLY A 186 -0.43 -11.86 20.37
C GLY A 186 -0.91 -12.30 21.76
N GLU A 187 -2.12 -12.82 21.87
CA GLU A 187 -2.66 -13.38 23.13
C GLU A 187 -1.86 -14.60 23.59
N TRP A 188 -1.48 -15.51 22.67
CA TRP A 188 -0.70 -16.69 23.02
C TRP A 188 0.67 -16.34 23.64
N PHE A 189 1.34 -15.28 23.17
CA PHE A 189 2.61 -14.83 23.74
C PHE A 189 2.49 -14.14 25.11
N ARG A 190 1.28 -13.78 25.55
CA ARG A 190 1.03 -13.16 26.86
C ARG A 190 0.76 -14.17 27.97
N ILE A 191 0.54 -15.44 27.63
CA ILE A 191 0.34 -16.57 28.55
C ILE A 191 1.69 -17.17 28.93
#